data_AF-A0AAV6GV38-F1
#
_entry.id   AF-A0AAV6GV38-F1
#
_cell.length_a   1.000
_cell.length_b   1.000
_cell.length_c   1.000
_cell.angle_alpha   90.00
_cell.angle_beta   90.00
_cell.angle_gamma   90.00
#
_symmetry.space_group_name_H-M   'P 1'
#
loop_
_entity.id
_entity.type
_entity.pdbx_description
1 polymer ?
#
loop_
_entity_poly.entity_id
_entity_poly.type
_entity_poly.pdbx_seq_one_letter_code
_entity_poly.pdbx_strand_id
1 'polypeptide(L)'
;MMRDRLSHLQALSESEEHLAQLEESEYGEGPGLDGDDAVSVATVSVVDTFTSVDLEEDLAPQAVVWDNGEEVEEVLVEAQEVRREVQMMRLDVRRLREQNARLLSEPTRTTTIKRDSNAIAGDIKTRGQDTLARLRKMDAHARELEDEHGVNSAVARIARTQYACLSNGFRDAMADYNAAEMSHRDTCKAHIQRQMEIVGRD
;
A
#
# COMPACT_ATOMS: atom_id res chain seq x y z
N MET A 1 38.09 5.04 3.97
CA MET A 1 36.66 4.78 3.69
C MET A 1 35.90 5.94 3.02
N MET A 2 36.43 7.17 2.89
CA MET A 2 35.75 8.22 2.08
C MET A 2 36.34 8.42 0.66
N ARG A 3 37.55 7.93 0.38
CA ARG A 3 38.17 8.04 -0.95
C ARG A 3 37.43 7.22 -2.01
N ASP A 4 36.96 6.03 -1.66
CA ASP A 4 36.31 5.11 -2.62
C ASP A 4 34.96 5.61 -3.13
N ARG A 5 34.28 6.48 -2.36
CA ARG A 5 33.01 7.08 -2.79
C ARG A 5 33.22 8.23 -3.76
N LEU A 6 34.35 8.94 -3.66
CA LEU A 6 34.67 10.04 -4.56
C LEU A 6 35.10 9.54 -5.94
N SER A 7 35.89 8.46 -5.98
CA SER A 7 36.29 7.81 -7.24
C SER A 7 35.09 7.19 -7.98
N HIS A 8 34.12 6.63 -7.27
CA HIS A 8 32.89 6.11 -7.90
C HIS A 8 32.00 7.23 -8.47
N LEU A 9 31.95 8.40 -7.83
CA LEU A 9 31.20 9.54 -8.36
C LEU A 9 31.90 10.20 -9.56
N GLN A 10 33.24 10.25 -9.58
CA GLN A 10 33.98 10.72 -10.76
C GLN A 10 33.80 9.78 -11.95
N ALA A 11 33.80 8.46 -11.74
CA ALA A 11 33.58 7.49 -12.82
C ALA A 11 32.17 7.60 -13.45
N LEU A 12 31.15 7.95 -12.65
CA LEU A 12 29.79 8.17 -13.18
C LEU A 12 29.72 9.47 -14.00
N SER A 13 30.38 10.54 -13.55
CA SER A 13 30.47 11.82 -14.28
C SER A 13 31.17 11.66 -15.63
N GLU A 14 32.27 10.90 -15.69
CA GLU A 14 32.99 10.62 -16.93
C GLU A 14 32.15 9.76 -17.91
N SER A 15 31.26 8.91 -17.38
CA SER A 15 30.34 8.10 -18.21
C SER A 15 29.18 8.90 -18.80
N GLU A 16 28.68 9.93 -18.09
CA GLU A 16 27.62 10.82 -18.58
C GLU A 16 28.12 11.72 -19.73
N GLU A 17 29.37 12.21 -19.64
CA GLU A 17 29.97 12.99 -20.72
C GLU A 17 30.16 12.17 -22.02
N HIS A 18 30.39 10.86 -21.90
CA HIS A 18 30.51 9.96 -23.04
C HIS A 18 29.14 9.60 -23.65
N LEU A 19 28.05 9.71 -22.88
CA LEU A 19 26.68 9.51 -23.37
C LEU A 19 26.20 10.72 -24.18
N ALA A 20 26.57 11.94 -23.75
CA ALA A 20 26.25 13.18 -24.46
C ALA A 20 26.94 13.28 -25.84
N GLN A 21 28.14 12.73 -25.99
CA GLN A 21 28.86 12.68 -27.27
C GLN A 21 28.26 11.69 -28.28
N LEU A 22 27.48 10.70 -27.83
CA LEU A 22 26.77 9.78 -28.72
C LEU A 22 25.47 10.39 -29.26
N GLU A 23 24.82 11.26 -28.48
CA GLU A 23 23.56 11.93 -28.86
C GLU A 23 23.76 13.02 -29.93
N GLU A 24 24.93 13.67 -29.97
CA GLU A 24 25.28 14.65 -31.03
C GLU A 24 25.68 14.02 -32.38
N SER A 25 25.81 12.69 -32.46
CA SER A 25 26.18 11.99 -33.71
C SER A 25 24.99 11.52 -34.57
N GLU A 26 23.75 11.67 -34.08
CA GLU A 26 22.52 11.20 -34.73
C GLU A 26 21.75 12.33 -35.48
N TYR A 27 22.42 13.43 -35.85
CA TYR A 27 21.82 14.49 -36.69
C TYR A 27 22.85 15.08 -37.67
N GLY A 28 23.29 14.27 -38.65
CA GLY A 28 24.19 14.69 -39.73
C GLY A 28 23.56 14.60 -41.13
N GLU A 29 23.38 15.78 -41.75
CA GLU A 29 23.40 16.07 -43.20
C GLU A 29 22.47 15.30 -44.17
N GLY A 30 21.40 15.99 -44.60
CA GLY A 30 20.77 15.73 -45.91
C GLY A 30 21.50 16.50 -47.03
N PRO A 31 21.75 15.90 -48.21
CA PRO A 31 22.40 16.62 -49.30
C PRO A 31 21.40 17.47 -50.09
N GLY A 32 21.85 18.67 -50.44
CA GLY A 32 21.14 19.65 -51.26
C GLY A 32 20.96 19.24 -52.71
N LEU A 33 20.00 19.91 -53.34
CA LEU A 33 19.60 19.79 -54.74
C LEU A 33 20.65 20.42 -55.66
N ASP A 34 21.01 19.74 -56.76
CA ASP A 34 21.39 20.35 -58.04
C ASP A 34 21.30 19.33 -59.20
N GLY A 35 20.52 19.65 -60.24
CA GLY A 35 20.87 19.41 -61.64
C GLY A 35 20.58 18.06 -62.34
N ASP A 36 19.42 18.03 -63.03
CA ASP A 36 19.12 17.46 -64.36
C ASP A 36 19.06 15.94 -64.69
N ASP A 37 18.03 15.64 -65.51
CA ASP A 37 17.70 14.45 -66.31
C ASP A 37 16.87 13.27 -65.72
N ALA A 38 15.55 13.52 -65.70
CA ALA A 38 14.41 12.69 -66.12
C ALA A 38 14.35 11.18 -65.80
N VAL A 39 13.45 10.75 -64.89
CA VAL A 39 12.60 9.54 -65.03
C VAL A 39 11.29 9.66 -64.20
N SER A 40 10.16 9.44 -64.89
CA SER A 40 8.83 8.97 -64.47
C SER A 40 8.39 9.06 -62.99
N VAL A 41 7.34 9.84 -62.76
CA VAL A 41 6.57 9.98 -61.51
C VAL A 41 5.85 8.67 -61.13
N ALA A 42 6.16 8.14 -59.95
CA ALA A 42 5.26 7.27 -59.19
C ALA A 42 5.18 7.82 -57.75
N THR A 43 4.04 8.43 -57.41
CA THR A 43 3.74 8.93 -56.07
C THR A 43 3.54 7.74 -55.12
N VAL A 44 4.55 7.41 -54.33
CA VAL A 44 4.41 6.45 -53.23
C VAL A 44 3.81 7.19 -52.03
N SER A 45 2.53 6.93 -51.79
CA SER A 45 1.82 7.32 -50.58
C SER A 45 2.42 6.59 -49.38
N VAL A 46 3.20 7.30 -48.57
CA VAL A 46 3.67 6.80 -47.28
C VAL A 46 2.54 6.95 -46.26
N VAL A 47 1.61 6.00 -46.26
CA VAL A 47 0.64 5.82 -45.17
C VAL A 47 0.46 4.33 -44.97
N ASP A 48 0.57 3.91 -43.71
CA ASP A 48 0.41 2.56 -43.15
C ASP A 48 1.54 1.56 -43.41
N THR A 49 2.56 1.65 -42.55
CA THR A 49 3.28 0.45 -42.12
C THR A 49 3.34 0.42 -40.60
N PHE A 50 2.17 0.37 -39.97
CA PHE A 50 2.05 -0.31 -38.68
C PHE A 50 1.95 -1.79 -39.03
N THR A 51 2.98 -2.56 -38.71
CA THR A 51 2.94 -4.02 -38.81
C THR A 51 1.86 -4.53 -37.86
N SER A 52 0.67 -4.78 -38.39
CA SER A 52 -0.36 -5.59 -37.74
C SER A 52 0.21 -7.00 -37.62
N VAL A 53 0.69 -7.35 -36.43
CA VAL A 53 1.00 -8.74 -36.10
C VAL A 53 -0.34 -9.46 -36.11
N ASP A 54 -0.54 -10.32 -37.10
CA ASP A 54 -1.72 -11.17 -37.22
C ASP A 54 -1.69 -12.17 -36.05
N LEU A 55 -2.36 -11.82 -34.95
CA LEU A 55 -2.57 -12.65 -33.77
C LEU A 55 -3.67 -13.69 -34.03
N GLU A 56 -3.67 -14.31 -35.21
CA GLU A 56 -4.56 -15.43 -35.55
C GLU A 56 -3.93 -16.80 -35.21
N GLU A 57 -2.95 -16.83 -34.29
CA GLU A 57 -2.42 -18.07 -33.74
C GLU A 57 -3.31 -18.52 -32.55
N ASP A 58 -4.40 -19.20 -32.90
CA ASP A 58 -5.13 -20.19 -32.10
C ASP A 58 -5.35 -19.85 -30.60
N LEU A 59 -5.79 -18.62 -30.31
CA LEU A 59 -6.44 -18.32 -29.03
C LEU A 59 -7.86 -18.89 -29.08
N ALA A 60 -7.96 -20.22 -29.01
CA ALA A 60 -9.21 -20.87 -28.69
C ALA A 60 -9.79 -20.13 -27.47
N PRO A 61 -11.03 -19.60 -27.52
CA PRO A 61 -11.65 -19.00 -26.36
C PRO A 61 -11.76 -20.09 -25.30
N GLN A 62 -10.78 -20.14 -24.41
CA GLN A 62 -10.81 -20.98 -23.23
C GLN A 62 -11.90 -20.37 -22.36
N ALA A 63 -13.13 -20.84 -22.53
CA ALA A 63 -14.20 -20.52 -21.62
C ALA A 63 -13.74 -20.95 -20.23
N VAL A 64 -13.35 -19.98 -19.39
CA VAL A 64 -13.09 -20.22 -17.98
C VAL A 64 -14.45 -20.53 -17.39
N VAL A 65 -14.77 -21.82 -17.30
CA VAL A 65 -15.90 -22.29 -16.52
C VAL A 65 -15.61 -21.84 -15.08
N TRP A 66 -16.34 -20.85 -14.61
CA TRP A 66 -16.20 -20.30 -13.26
C TRP A 66 -16.88 -21.27 -12.27
N ASP A 67 -16.26 -22.43 -12.08
CA ASP A 67 -16.78 -23.49 -11.19
C ASP A 67 -16.57 -23.14 -9.71
N ASN A 68 -15.69 -22.18 -9.41
CA ASN A 68 -15.28 -21.80 -8.06
C ASN A 68 -16.12 -20.65 -7.46
N GLY A 69 -17.38 -20.52 -7.86
CA GLY A 69 -18.25 -19.43 -7.40
C GLY A 69 -18.50 -19.46 -5.89
N GLU A 70 -18.69 -20.66 -5.33
CA GLU A 70 -18.93 -20.88 -3.90
C GLU A 70 -17.70 -20.54 -3.04
N GLU A 71 -16.52 -20.97 -3.46
CA GLU A 71 -15.25 -20.67 -2.77
C GLU A 71 -14.94 -19.16 -2.75
N VAL A 72 -15.21 -18.47 -3.88
CA VAL A 72 -15.05 -17.02 -3.95
C VAL A 72 -16.02 -16.33 -2.98
N GLU A 73 -17.27 -16.79 -2.89
CA GLU A 73 -18.23 -16.23 -1.94
C GLU A 73 -17.77 -16.44 -0.49
N GLU A 74 -17.26 -17.63 -0.14
CA GLU A 74 -16.72 -17.90 1.20
C GLU A 74 -15.58 -16.94 1.56
N VAL A 75 -14.62 -16.75 0.65
CA VAL A 75 -13.51 -15.80 0.82
C VAL A 75 -14.03 -14.37 1.03
N LEU A 76 -15.05 -13.97 0.28
CA LEU A 76 -15.63 -12.63 0.38
C LEU A 76 -16.40 -12.43 1.69
N VAL A 77 -17.14 -13.44 2.16
CA VAL A 77 -17.82 -13.40 3.46
C VAL A 77 -16.80 -13.27 4.59
N GLU A 78 -15.75 -14.09 4.60
CA GLU A 78 -14.67 -14.00 5.60
C GLU A 78 -14.00 -12.61 5.57
N ALA A 79 -13.72 -12.10 4.38
CA ALA A 79 -13.14 -10.77 4.19
C ALA A 79 -14.05 -9.65 4.70
N GLN A 80 -15.37 -9.76 4.50
CA GLN A 80 -16.34 -8.78 5.01
C GLN A 80 -16.40 -8.76 6.53
N GLU A 81 -16.37 -9.92 7.18
CA GLU A 81 -16.32 -10.00 8.65
C GLU A 81 -15.08 -9.29 9.20
N VAL A 82 -13.90 -9.63 8.68
CA VAL A 82 -12.64 -8.99 9.13
C VAL A 82 -12.62 -7.49 8.84
N ARG A 83 -13.17 -7.06 7.70
CA ARG A 83 -13.30 -5.63 7.36
C ARG A 83 -14.14 -4.89 8.39
N ARG A 84 -15.27 -5.46 8.81
CA ARG A 84 -16.13 -4.90 9.84
C ARG A 84 -15.37 -4.77 11.16
N GLU A 85 -14.64 -5.81 11.56
CA GLU A 85 -13.84 -5.78 12.78
C GLU A 85 -12.78 -4.68 12.77
N VAL A 86 -12.03 -4.53 11.66
CA VAL A 86 -11.06 -3.43 11.48
C VAL A 86 -11.73 -2.06 11.55
N GLN A 87 -12.91 -1.89 10.96
CA GLN A 87 -13.67 -0.64 11.04
C GLN A 87 -14.11 -0.34 12.48
N MET A 88 -14.59 -1.35 13.21
CA MET A 88 -14.96 -1.20 14.62
C MET A 88 -13.75 -0.81 15.48
N MET A 89 -12.59 -1.44 15.27
CA MET A 89 -11.34 -1.04 15.94
C MET A 89 -11.01 0.44 15.72
N ARG A 90 -11.14 0.94 14.48
CA ARG A 90 -10.89 2.36 14.18
C ARG A 90 -11.84 3.30 14.92
N LEU A 91 -13.11 2.92 15.05
CA LEU A 91 -14.10 3.67 15.82
C LEU A 91 -13.76 3.65 17.32
N ASP A 92 -13.38 2.49 17.86
CA ASP A 92 -12.99 2.35 19.25
C ASP A 92 -11.74 3.19 19.56
N VAL A 93 -10.74 3.22 18.67
CA VAL A 93 -9.55 4.09 18.79
C VAL A 93 -9.92 5.57 18.78
N ARG A 94 -10.84 5.99 17.90
CA ARG A 94 -11.34 7.37 17.91
C ARG A 94 -12.01 7.69 19.25
N ARG A 95 -12.87 6.81 19.75
CA ARG A 95 -13.55 6.98 21.04
C ARG A 95 -12.56 7.05 22.19
N LEU A 96 -11.51 6.24 22.18
CA LEU A 96 -10.42 6.28 23.16
C LEU A 96 -9.75 7.65 23.19
N ARG A 97 -9.40 8.21 22.02
CA ARG A 97 -8.81 9.56 21.91
C ARG A 97 -9.74 10.63 22.51
N GLU A 98 -11.04 10.54 22.23
CA GLU A 98 -12.04 11.46 22.78
C GLU A 98 -12.14 11.39 24.31
N GLN A 99 -12.15 10.18 24.90
CA GLN A 99 -12.17 10.03 26.35
C GLN A 99 -10.86 10.50 27.01
N ASN A 100 -9.72 10.20 26.38
CA ASN A 100 -8.40 10.65 26.82
C ASN A 100 -8.28 12.18 26.83
N ALA A 101 -8.87 12.87 25.86
CA ALA A 101 -8.94 14.33 25.83
C ALA A 101 -9.83 14.89 26.95
N ARG A 102 -11.00 14.28 27.19
CA ARG A 102 -11.94 14.69 28.25
C ARG A 102 -11.33 14.57 29.65
N LEU A 103 -10.49 13.56 29.89
CA LEU A 103 -9.77 13.40 31.16
C LEU A 103 -8.91 14.60 31.54
N LEU A 104 -8.37 15.29 30.55
CA LEU A 104 -7.48 16.43 30.74
C LEU A 104 -8.27 17.73 30.89
N SER A 105 -9.44 17.84 30.24
CA SER A 105 -10.28 19.05 30.30
C SER A 105 -11.24 19.08 31.50
N GLU A 106 -11.67 17.92 32.02
CA GLU A 106 -12.69 17.81 33.08
C GLU A 106 -12.13 17.12 34.35
N PRO A 107 -11.39 17.85 35.22
CA PRO A 107 -10.73 17.27 36.39
C PRO A 107 -11.68 16.78 37.50
N THR A 108 -12.95 17.17 37.47
CA THR A 108 -13.96 16.75 38.46
C THR A 108 -14.62 15.41 38.15
N ARG A 109 -14.55 14.91 36.90
CA ARG A 109 -15.18 13.66 36.45
C ARG A 109 -14.20 12.54 36.11
N THR A 110 -12.95 12.68 36.55
CA THR A 110 -11.81 11.87 36.12
C THR A 110 -11.95 10.37 36.42
N THR A 111 -12.65 9.95 37.48
CA THR A 111 -12.73 8.52 37.86
C THR A 111 -13.59 7.68 36.90
N THR A 112 -14.76 8.16 36.52
CA THR A 112 -15.66 7.47 35.57
C THR A 112 -15.04 7.46 34.17
N ILE A 113 -14.55 8.60 33.70
CA ILE A 113 -13.95 8.72 32.36
C ILE A 113 -12.68 7.84 32.25
N LYS A 114 -11.91 7.66 33.33
CA LYS A 114 -10.75 6.74 33.36
C LYS A 114 -11.18 5.28 33.23
N ARG A 115 -12.25 4.87 33.91
CA ARG A 115 -12.78 3.51 33.77
C ARG A 115 -13.25 3.27 32.34
N ASP A 116 -13.95 4.23 31.75
CA ASP A 116 -14.44 4.13 30.38
C ASP A 116 -13.30 4.03 29.37
N SER A 117 -12.25 4.85 29.54
CA SER A 117 -11.04 4.81 28.68
C SER A 117 -10.32 3.46 28.78
N ASN A 118 -10.14 2.93 29.99
CA ASN A 118 -9.51 1.64 30.22
C ASN A 118 -10.36 0.48 29.65
N ALA A 119 -11.69 0.55 29.76
CA ALA A 119 -12.58 -0.43 29.16
C ALA A 119 -12.45 -0.44 27.64
N ILE A 120 -12.49 0.75 27.00
CA ILE A 120 -12.29 0.88 25.54
C ILE A 120 -10.92 0.32 25.12
N ALA A 121 -9.85 0.63 25.85
CA ALA A 121 -8.51 0.09 25.55
C ALA A 121 -8.45 -1.44 25.71
N GLY A 122 -9.17 -2.00 26.67
CA GLY A 122 -9.34 -3.45 26.84
C GLY A 122 -10.07 -4.07 25.65
N ASP A 123 -11.19 -3.50 25.25
CA ASP A 123 -12.00 -3.96 24.13
C ASP A 123 -11.22 -3.93 22.81
N ILE A 124 -10.44 -2.87 22.57
CA ILE A 124 -9.55 -2.78 21.39
C ILE A 124 -8.52 -3.92 21.38
N LYS A 125 -7.92 -4.25 22.53
CA LYS A 125 -6.93 -5.33 22.62
C LYS A 125 -7.57 -6.70 22.33
N THR A 126 -8.71 -6.98 22.93
CA THR A 126 -9.45 -8.24 22.71
C THR A 126 -9.85 -8.34 21.24
N ARG A 127 -10.51 -7.31 20.68
CA ARG A 127 -10.89 -7.27 19.26
C ARG A 127 -9.68 -7.40 18.35
N GLY A 128 -8.55 -6.79 18.72
CA GLY A 128 -7.30 -6.88 17.97
C GLY A 128 -6.73 -8.29 17.92
N GLN A 129 -6.80 -9.04 19.03
CA GLN A 129 -6.39 -10.44 19.08
C GLN A 129 -7.29 -11.33 18.21
N ASP A 130 -8.61 -11.14 18.31
CA ASP A 130 -9.59 -11.89 17.54
C ASP A 130 -9.45 -11.62 16.04
N THR A 131 -9.26 -10.35 15.66
CA THR A 131 -9.03 -9.93 14.26
C THR A 131 -7.73 -10.53 13.72
N LEU A 132 -6.66 -10.56 14.52
CA LEU A 132 -5.40 -11.20 14.13
C LEU A 132 -5.56 -12.71 13.91
N ALA A 133 -6.33 -13.40 14.77
CA ALA A 133 -6.62 -14.81 14.60
C ALA A 133 -7.39 -15.09 13.30
N ARG A 134 -8.41 -14.26 12.99
CA ARG A 134 -9.16 -14.34 11.73
C ARG A 134 -8.28 -14.07 10.50
N LEU A 135 -7.41 -13.05 10.56
CA LEU A 135 -6.44 -12.79 9.49
C LEU A 135 -5.48 -13.95 9.24
N ARG A 136 -5.04 -14.64 10.30
CA ARG A 136 -4.20 -15.85 10.15
C ARG A 136 -4.96 -17.00 9.50
N LYS A 137 -6.25 -17.15 9.83
CA LYS A 137 -7.12 -18.12 9.16
C LYS A 137 -7.28 -17.80 7.68
N MET A 138 -7.55 -16.54 7.33
CA MET A 138 -7.60 -16.08 5.94
C MET A 138 -6.30 -16.33 5.17
N ASP A 139 -5.13 -16.10 5.78
CA ASP A 139 -3.82 -16.37 5.15
C ASP A 139 -3.62 -17.87 4.89
N ALA A 140 -4.01 -18.72 5.84
CA ALA A 140 -3.97 -20.18 5.66
C ALA A 140 -4.91 -20.64 4.54
N HIS A 141 -6.15 -20.17 4.55
CA HIS A 141 -7.14 -20.47 3.52
C HIS A 141 -6.69 -20.00 2.13
N ALA A 142 -6.07 -18.83 2.03
CA ALA A 142 -5.50 -18.35 0.76
C ALA A 142 -4.41 -19.28 0.22
N ARG A 143 -3.58 -19.89 1.09
CA ARG A 143 -2.56 -20.87 0.69
C ARG A 143 -3.16 -22.21 0.29
N GLU A 144 -4.18 -22.67 0.99
CA GLU A 144 -4.92 -23.89 0.63
C GLU A 144 -5.49 -23.78 -0.79
N LEU A 145 -6.11 -22.63 -1.12
CA LEU A 145 -6.61 -22.35 -2.47
C LEU A 145 -5.49 -22.26 -3.53
N GLU A 146 -4.27 -21.85 -3.16
CA GLU A 146 -3.12 -21.87 -4.05
C GLU A 146 -2.62 -23.28 -4.34
N ASP A 147 -2.62 -24.15 -3.33
CA ASP A 147 -2.19 -25.53 -3.45
C ASP A 147 -3.21 -26.35 -4.26
N GLU A 148 -4.51 -26.07 -4.11
CA GLU A 148 -5.60 -26.77 -4.80
C GLU A 148 -5.79 -26.32 -6.25
N HIS A 149 -5.88 -25.01 -6.49
CA HIS A 149 -6.24 -24.44 -7.80
C HIS A 149 -5.05 -23.83 -8.55
N GLY A 150 -3.90 -23.72 -7.90
CA GLY A 150 -2.71 -23.07 -8.41
C GLY A 150 -2.67 -21.57 -8.10
N VAL A 151 -1.45 -21.03 -8.00
CA VAL A 151 -1.17 -19.63 -7.64
C VAL A 151 -1.84 -18.61 -8.54
N ASN A 152 -2.07 -18.95 -9.82
CA ASN A 152 -2.66 -18.05 -10.83
C ASN A 152 -4.19 -18.17 -10.94
N SER A 153 -4.83 -19.06 -10.19
CA SER A 153 -6.29 -19.16 -10.18
C SER A 153 -6.94 -17.86 -9.71
N ALA A 154 -8.15 -17.58 -10.20
CA ALA A 154 -8.89 -16.39 -9.80
C ALA A 154 -9.18 -16.38 -8.30
N VAL A 155 -9.64 -17.51 -7.74
CA VAL A 155 -9.99 -17.65 -6.33
C VAL A 155 -8.78 -17.43 -5.41
N ALA A 156 -7.63 -18.02 -5.70
CA ALA A 156 -6.40 -17.81 -4.92
C ALA A 156 -5.93 -16.35 -4.97
N ARG A 157 -5.99 -15.71 -6.16
CA ARG A 157 -5.64 -14.28 -6.31
C ARG A 157 -6.57 -13.38 -5.50
N ILE A 158 -7.88 -13.67 -5.50
CA ILE A 158 -8.86 -12.92 -4.72
C ILE A 158 -8.54 -13.08 -3.22
N ALA A 159 -8.36 -14.31 -2.72
CA ALA A 159 -8.06 -14.58 -1.32
C ALA A 159 -6.78 -13.86 -0.84
N ARG A 160 -5.67 -14.01 -1.57
CA ARG A 160 -4.41 -13.29 -1.26
C ARG A 160 -4.61 -11.78 -1.19
N THR A 161 -5.33 -11.21 -2.16
CA THR A 161 -5.52 -9.76 -2.26
C THR A 161 -6.38 -9.24 -1.11
N GLN A 162 -7.45 -9.97 -0.74
CA GLN A 162 -8.28 -9.63 0.42
C GLN A 162 -7.46 -9.67 1.70
N TYR A 163 -6.71 -10.74 1.94
CA TYR A 163 -5.84 -10.86 3.11
C TYR A 163 -4.80 -9.72 3.17
N ALA A 164 -4.11 -9.43 2.08
CA ALA A 164 -3.10 -8.36 2.03
C ALA A 164 -3.71 -6.98 2.35
N CYS A 165 -4.86 -6.68 1.75
CA CYS A 165 -5.59 -5.43 2.00
C CYS A 165 -6.02 -5.29 3.46
N LEU A 166 -6.63 -6.33 4.03
CA LEU A 166 -7.17 -6.32 5.39
C LEU A 166 -6.06 -6.34 6.44
N SER A 167 -4.98 -7.08 6.21
CA SER A 167 -3.82 -7.11 7.11
C SER A 167 -3.12 -5.74 7.17
N ASN A 168 -3.04 -5.01 6.04
CA ASN A 168 -2.59 -3.62 6.02
C ASN A 168 -3.54 -2.73 6.84
N GLY A 169 -4.85 -2.79 6.57
CA GLY A 169 -5.83 -1.99 7.29
C GLY A 169 -5.87 -2.24 8.81
N PHE A 170 -5.64 -3.48 9.23
CA PHE A 170 -5.49 -3.87 10.63
C PHE A 170 -4.21 -3.30 11.26
N ARG A 171 -3.06 -3.41 10.56
CA ARG A 171 -1.80 -2.84 11.04
C ARG A 171 -1.91 -1.33 11.23
N ASP A 172 -2.56 -0.64 10.30
CA ASP A 172 -2.80 0.82 10.42
C ASP A 172 -3.67 1.13 11.65
N ALA A 173 -4.76 0.40 11.87
CA ALA A 173 -5.64 0.60 13.02
C ALA A 173 -4.91 0.36 14.36
N MET A 174 -4.03 -0.65 14.42
CA MET A 174 -3.21 -0.92 15.60
C MET A 174 -2.09 0.10 15.80
N ALA A 175 -1.51 0.62 14.72
CA ALA A 175 -0.55 1.72 14.80
C ALA A 175 -1.22 2.98 15.35
N ASP A 176 -2.43 3.27 14.89
CA ASP A 176 -3.28 4.36 15.38
C ASP A 176 -3.61 4.24 16.88
N TYR A 177 -3.98 3.03 17.31
CA TYR A 177 -4.19 2.71 18.73
C TYR A 177 -2.93 2.98 19.56
N ASN A 178 -1.78 2.46 19.13
CA ASN A 178 -0.51 2.66 19.83
C ASN A 178 -0.13 4.14 19.91
N ALA A 179 -0.35 4.91 18.84
CA ALA A 179 -0.14 6.35 18.85
C ALA A 179 -1.06 7.09 19.84
N ALA A 180 -2.32 6.67 19.95
CA ALA A 180 -3.27 7.23 20.92
C ALA A 180 -2.82 7.00 22.38
N GLU A 181 -2.37 5.78 22.69
CA GLU A 181 -1.83 5.42 24.01
C GLU A 181 -0.57 6.21 24.37
N MET A 182 0.38 6.31 23.44
CA MET A 182 1.62 7.08 23.65
C MET A 182 1.31 8.56 23.88
N SER A 183 0.48 9.16 23.01
CA SER A 183 0.08 10.56 23.15
C SER A 183 -0.60 10.85 24.48
N HIS A 184 -1.50 9.96 24.93
CA HIS A 184 -2.15 10.12 26.24
C HIS A 184 -1.15 10.05 27.39
N ARG A 185 -0.20 9.10 27.34
CA ARG A 185 0.86 8.95 28.34
C ARG A 185 1.75 10.19 28.42
N ASP A 186 2.20 10.69 27.28
CA ASP A 186 3.06 11.86 27.20
C ASP A 186 2.34 13.12 27.71
N THR A 187 1.07 13.28 27.33
CA THR A 187 0.25 14.39 27.80
C THR A 187 0.01 14.33 29.31
N CYS A 188 -0.28 13.15 29.86
CA CYS A 188 -0.42 12.96 31.31
C CYS A 188 0.88 13.29 32.04
N LYS A 189 2.03 12.84 31.52
CA LYS A 189 3.34 13.13 32.10
C LYS A 189 3.62 14.64 32.12
N ALA A 190 3.40 15.33 31.00
CA ALA A 190 3.59 16.78 30.91
C ALA A 190 2.66 17.55 31.86
N HIS A 191 1.41 17.10 32.01
CA HIS A 191 0.46 17.71 32.95
C HIS A 191 0.95 17.58 34.39
N ILE A 192 1.35 16.37 34.82
CA ILE A 192 1.87 16.12 36.18
C ILE A 192 3.13 16.95 36.45
N GLN A 193 4.06 16.99 35.49
CA GLN A 193 5.29 17.75 35.64
C GLN A 193 5.02 19.25 35.85
N ARG A 194 4.10 19.85 35.07
CA ARG A 194 3.69 21.25 35.28
C ARG A 194 3.07 21.47 36.65
N GLN A 195 2.24 20.55 37.14
CA GLN A 195 1.64 20.67 38.48
C GLN A 195 2.70 20.61 39.58
N MET A 196 3.72 19.76 39.43
CA MET A 196 4.86 19.72 40.37
C MET A 196 5.68 21.01 40.35
N GLU A 197 5.93 21.58 39.18
CA GLU A 197 6.67 22.84 39.03
C GLU A 197 5.93 24.04 39.64
N ILE A 198 4.59 24.03 39.63
CA ILE A 198 3.77 25.07 40.27
C ILE A 198 3.82 24.94 41.80
N VAL A 199 3.67 23.73 42.34
CA VAL A 199 3.64 23.50 43.80
C VAL A 199 5.03 23.65 44.44
N GLY A 200 6.11 23.31 43.72
CA GLY A 200 7.48 23.40 44.23
C GLY A 200 8.13 24.79 44.13
N ARG A 201 7.37 25.84 43.80
CA ARG A 201 7.86 27.21 43.64
C ARG A 201 7.60 28.11 44.85
N ASP A 202 7.07 27.54 45.93
CA ASP A 202 6.86 28.18 47.24
C ASP A 202 7.94 27.79 48.25
#